data_AF-A0A8X6FYL2-F1
#
_entry.id   AF-A0A8X6FYL2-F1
#
_cell.length_a   1.000
_cell.length_b   1.000
_cell.length_c   1.000
_cell.angle_alpha   90.00
_cell.angle_beta   90.00
_cell.angle_gamma   90.00
#
_symmetry.space_group_name_H-M   'P 1'
#
loop_
_entity.id
_entity.type
_entity.pdbx_description
1 polymer ?
#
loop_
_entity_poly.entity_id
_entity_poly.type
_entity_poly.pdbx_seq_one_letter_code
_entity_poly.pdbx_strand_id
1 'polypeptide(L)'
;MRVDDTGGLPYELILVLNRPYMITNNIDVADGLSNGTVGKLCYVQRDENHNIIRIWMKFTKLCGRKRATKSRNLSVRLNLGDAAVPITPQTSTIPPITIKP
;
A
#
# COMPACT_ATOMS: atom_id res chain seq x y z
N MET A 1 8.09 -8.47 -19.07
CA MET A 1 8.56 -8.99 -17.77
C MET A 1 7.59 -10.08 -17.35
N ARG A 2 8.07 -11.25 -16.92
CA ARG A 2 7.20 -12.35 -16.47
C ARG A 2 6.81 -12.11 -15.02
N VAL A 3 5.66 -12.61 -14.59
CA VAL A 3 5.20 -12.53 -13.18
C VAL A 3 6.16 -13.24 -12.22
N ASP A 4 6.92 -14.21 -12.71
CA ASP A 4 7.95 -14.91 -11.95
C ASP A 4 9.08 -13.95 -11.53
N ASP A 5 9.39 -12.96 -12.38
CA ASP A 5 10.43 -11.96 -12.14
C ASP A 5 10.03 -10.93 -11.08
N THR A 6 8.73 -10.85 -10.74
CA THR A 6 8.13 -9.90 -9.80
C THR A 6 7.61 -10.58 -8.53
N GLY A 7 8.01 -11.83 -8.27
CA GLY A 7 7.57 -12.60 -7.10
C GLY A 7 6.08 -12.94 -7.12
N GLY A 8 5.49 -13.12 -8.31
CA GLY A 8 4.08 -13.44 -8.51
C GLY A 8 3.13 -12.24 -8.49
N LEU A 9 3.66 -11.01 -8.44
CA LEU A 9 2.86 -9.78 -8.42
C LEU A 9 2.74 -9.15 -9.82
N PRO A 10 1.59 -8.57 -10.17
CA PRO A 10 1.48 -7.87 -11.44
C PRO A 10 2.42 -6.66 -11.46
N TYR A 11 3.06 -6.43 -12.61
CA TYR A 11 3.94 -5.27 -12.83
C TYR A 11 3.18 -3.95 -12.64
N GLU A 12 1.90 -3.93 -13.04
CA GLU A 12 0.98 -2.81 -12.84
C GLU A 12 -0.18 -3.24 -11.96
N LEU A 13 -0.51 -2.42 -10.96
CA LEU A 13 -1.67 -2.63 -10.10
C LEU A 13 -2.71 -1.53 -10.34
N ILE A 14 -3.86 -1.91 -10.88
CA ILE A 14 -5.00 -0.99 -11.03
C ILE A 14 -5.63 -0.74 -9.65
N LEU A 15 -5.57 0.52 -9.21
CA LEU A 15 -6.18 0.96 -7.95
C LEU A 15 -7.60 1.49 -8.17
N VAL A 16 -8.57 0.82 -7.55
CA VAL A 16 -9.98 1.17 -7.60
C VAL A 16 -10.44 1.49 -6.19
N LEU A 17 -10.93 2.72 -6.00
CA LEU A 17 -11.44 3.15 -4.70
C LEU A 17 -12.56 2.24 -4.23
N ASN A 18 -12.62 2.06 -2.92
CA ASN A 18 -13.61 1.24 -2.23
C ASN A 18 -13.56 -0.27 -2.54
N ARG A 19 -12.47 -0.78 -3.13
CA ARG A 19 -12.25 -2.21 -3.34
C ARG A 19 -11.29 -2.80 -2.28
N PRO A 20 -11.43 -4.10 -1.95
CA PRO A 20 -10.51 -4.78 -1.06
C PRO A 20 -9.17 -5.06 -1.75
N TYR A 21 -8.08 -4.87 -1.02
CA TYR A 21 -6.71 -5.20 -1.41
C TYR A 21 -6.03 -5.96 -0.28
N MET A 22 -5.18 -6.91 -0.64
CA MET A 22 -4.39 -7.70 0.30
C MET A 22 -2.99 -7.13 0.42
N ILE A 23 -2.48 -7.01 1.64
CA ILE A 23 -1.06 -6.79 1.91
C ILE A 23 -0.33 -8.10 1.61
N THR A 24 0.69 -8.04 0.75
CA THR A 24 1.47 -9.22 0.35
C THR A 24 2.80 -9.34 1.08
N ASN A 25 3.19 -8.33 1.88
CA ASN A 25 4.49 -8.24 2.53
C ASN A 25 4.32 -7.89 4.02
N ASN A 26 5.27 -8.28 4.86
CA ASN A 26 5.26 -7.87 6.27
C ASN A 26 5.71 -6.41 6.41
N ILE A 27 4.76 -5.53 6.74
CA ILE A 27 5.00 -4.09 6.90
C ILE A 27 5.28 -3.75 8.36
N ASP A 28 4.40 -4.17 9.26
CA ASP A 28 4.54 -4.04 10.72
C ASP A 28 3.70 -5.15 11.37
N VAL A 29 4.35 -6.28 11.68
CA VAL A 29 3.66 -7.46 12.23
C VAL A 29 3.08 -7.16 13.61
N ALA A 30 3.74 -6.32 14.42
CA ALA A 30 3.26 -5.93 15.74
C ALA A 30 2.00 -5.06 15.66
N ASP A 31 1.85 -4.26 14.60
CA ASP A 31 0.62 -3.49 14.30
C ASP A 31 -0.37 -4.28 13.40
N GLY A 32 -0.14 -5.57 13.16
CA GLY A 32 -1.02 -6.44 12.35
C GLY A 32 -1.05 -6.15 10.85
N LEU A 33 -0.13 -5.31 10.36
CA LEU A 33 0.07 -5.03 8.93
C LEU A 33 1.05 -6.07 8.34
N SER A 34 0.61 -7.33 8.29
CA SER A 34 1.37 -8.46 7.77
C SER A 34 0.82 -8.94 6.42
N ASN A 35 1.58 -9.84 5.77
CA ASN A 35 1.09 -10.58 4.61
C ASN A 35 -0.26 -11.26 4.94
N GLY A 36 -1.19 -11.23 4.00
CA GLY A 36 -2.54 -11.78 4.10
C GLY A 36 -3.57 -10.82 4.70
N THR A 37 -3.15 -9.69 5.29
CA THR A 37 -4.09 -8.71 5.83
C THR A 37 -4.83 -8.00 4.70
N VAL A 38 -6.16 -8.06 4.72
CA VAL A 38 -7.02 -7.42 3.70
C VAL A 38 -7.64 -6.13 4.26
N GLY A 39 -7.55 -5.05 3.48
CA GLY A 39 -8.20 -3.78 3.77
C GLY A 39 -8.85 -3.17 2.54
N LYS A 40 -9.72 -2.19 2.74
CA LYS A 40 -10.43 -1.47 1.68
C LYS A 40 -9.67 -0.20 1.33
N LEU A 41 -9.30 -0.02 0.06
CA LEU A 41 -8.70 1.23 -0.41
C LEU A 41 -9.71 2.37 -0.29
N CYS A 42 -9.35 3.45 0.39
CA CYS A 42 -10.22 4.62 0.55
C CYS A 42 -9.67 5.89 -0.10
N TYR A 43 -8.36 5.99 -0.31
CA TYR A 43 -7.76 7.17 -0.94
C TYR A 43 -6.40 6.86 -1.55
N VAL A 44 -6.07 7.54 -2.64
CA VAL A 44 -4.76 7.50 -3.32
C VAL A 44 -4.19 8.90 -3.27
N GLN A 45 -3.12 9.08 -2.51
CA GLN A 45 -2.42 10.35 -2.38
C GLN A 45 -1.35 10.44 -3.47
N ARG A 46 -1.38 11.56 -4.21
CA ARG A 46 -0.43 11.87 -5.27
C ARG A 46 0.38 13.13 -4.95
N ASP A 47 1.59 13.21 -5.49
CA ASP A 47 2.36 14.45 -5.52
C ASP A 47 1.89 15.38 -6.66
N GLU A 48 2.59 16.50 -6.84
CA GLU A 48 2.33 17.49 -7.88
C GLU A 48 2.54 16.94 -9.30
N ASN A 49 3.39 15.92 -9.45
CA ASN A 49 3.68 15.23 -10.70
C ASN A 49 2.73 14.05 -10.96
N HIS A 50 1.66 13.92 -10.16
CA HIS A 50 0.70 12.81 -10.20
C HIS A 50 1.26 11.42 -9.85
N ASN A 51 2.47 11.34 -9.28
CA ASN A 51 3.01 10.07 -8.79
C ASN A 51 2.29 9.65 -7.51
N ILE A 52 2.01 8.35 -7.38
CA ILE A 52 1.42 7.81 -6.15
C ILE A 52 2.49 7.77 -5.08
N ILE A 53 2.31 8.58 -4.03
CA ILE A 53 3.24 8.62 -2.89
C ILE A 53 2.75 7.83 -1.68
N ARG A 54 1.44 7.55 -1.62
CA ARG A 54 0.80 6.83 -0.50
C ARG A 54 -0.61 6.39 -0.88
N ILE A 55 -0.99 5.19 -0.46
CA ILE A 55 -2.39 4.76 -0.47
C ILE A 55 -2.91 4.74 0.97
N TRP A 56 -4.21 4.92 1.14
CA TRP A 56 -4.86 4.85 2.44
C TRP A 56 -5.90 3.75 2.44
N MET A 57 -5.85 2.91 3.47
CA MET A 57 -6.70 1.74 3.58
C MET A 57 -7.46 1.76 4.91
N LYS A 58 -8.69 1.25 4.89
CA LYS A 58 -9.48 0.96 6.09
C LYS A 58 -9.54 -0.54 6.29
N PHE A 59 -9.17 -1.00 7.48
CA PHE A 59 -9.16 -2.42 7.83
C PHE A 59 -10.36 -2.75 8.72
N THR A 60 -10.93 -3.94 8.55
CA THR A 60 -12.01 -4.45 9.40
C THR A 60 -11.49 -4.98 10.74
N LYS A 61 -10.25 -5.47 10.77
CA LYS A 61 -9.54 -5.92 11.96
C LYS A 61 -8.78 -4.77 12.61
N LEU A 62 -8.38 -4.98 13.86
CA LEU A 62 -7.60 -4.02 14.65
C LEU A 62 -6.13 -4.01 14.24
N CYS A 63 -5.85 -3.63 13.00
CA CYS A 63 -4.50 -3.52 12.45
C CYS A 63 -4.23 -2.12 11.89
N GLY A 64 -2.95 -1.72 11.87
CA GLY A 64 -2.51 -0.42 11.42
C GLY A 64 -2.87 0.73 12.35
N ARG A 65 -3.30 0.46 13.59
CA ARG A 65 -3.78 1.46 14.53
C ARG A 65 -2.67 2.41 14.95
N LYS A 66 -1.49 1.88 15.27
CA LYS A 66 -0.32 2.70 15.63
C LYS A 66 0.00 3.65 14.48
N ARG A 67 -0.06 3.15 13.25
CA ARG A 67 0.19 3.98 12.06
C ARG A 67 -0.92 5.01 11.82
N ALA A 68 -2.20 4.63 11.93
CA ALA A 68 -3.35 5.54 11.81
C ALA A 68 -3.28 6.69 12.83
N THR A 69 -2.99 6.38 14.10
CA THR A 69 -2.83 7.38 15.17
C THR A 69 -1.74 8.39 14.83
N LYS A 70 -0.58 7.93 14.37
CA LYS A 70 0.53 8.82 13.95
C LYS A 70 0.15 9.73 12.79
N SER A 71 -0.72 9.28 11.89
CA SER A 71 -1.14 10.02 10.70
C SER A 71 -2.47 10.75 10.84
N ARG A 72 -3.08 10.77 12.03
CA ARG A 72 -4.42 11.32 12.28
C ARG A 72 -4.62 12.73 11.74
N ASN A 73 -3.67 13.64 12.01
CA ASN A 73 -3.77 15.02 11.54
C ASN A 73 -3.84 15.11 10.01
N LEU A 74 -3.10 14.25 9.31
CA LEU A 74 -3.12 14.20 7.85
C LEU A 74 -4.41 13.53 7.34
N SER A 75 -4.88 12.47 7.99
CA SER A 75 -6.12 11.80 7.58
C SER A 75 -7.35 12.69 7.74
N VAL A 76 -7.38 13.53 8.79
CA VAL A 76 -8.42 14.55 8.99
C VAL A 76 -8.37 15.61 7.91
N ARG A 77 -7.19 16.16 7.58
CA ARG A 77 -7.03 17.14 6.48
C ARG A 77 -7.48 16.58 5.12
N LEU A 78 -7.36 15.27 4.92
CA LEU A 78 -7.81 14.57 3.72
C LEU A 78 -9.25 14.04 3.79
N ASN A 79 -10.00 14.36 4.86
CA ASN A 79 -11.39 13.91 5.10
C ASN A 79 -11.57 12.37 5.09
N LEU A 80 -10.57 11.61 5.57
CA LEU A 80 -10.60 10.14 5.54
C LEU A 80 -11.12 9.50 6.84
N GLY A 81 -11.14 10.28 7.91
CA GLY A 81 -11.42 9.83 9.28
C GLY A 81 -10.19 9.25 9.99
N ASP A 82 -10.38 8.89 11.27
CA ASP A 82 -9.27 8.53 12.16
C ASP A 82 -8.72 7.10 11.96
N ALA A 83 -9.51 6.23 11.32
CA ALA A 83 -9.16 4.82 11.11
C ALA A 83 -8.44 4.56 9.78
N ALA A 84 -8.17 5.59 8.98
CA ALA A 84 -7.47 5.44 7.71
C ALA A 84 -5.98 5.19 7.97
N VAL A 85 -5.47 4.06 7.50
CA VAL A 85 -4.09 3.64 7.67
C VAL A 85 -3.30 3.95 6.40
N PRO A 86 -2.21 4.72 6.48
CA PRO A 86 -1.38 4.99 5.31
C PRO A 86 -0.43 3.82 5.00
N ILE A 87 -0.37 3.43 3.74
CA ILE A 87 0.59 2.47 3.20
C ILE A 87 1.43 3.20 2.14
N THR A 88 2.74 3.26 2.38
CA THR A 88 3.70 3.88 1.46
C THR A 88 4.12 2.85 0.41
N PRO A 89 4.26 3.22 -0.87
CA PRO A 89 4.84 2.35 -1.89
C PRO A 89 6.22 1.86 -1.47
N GLN A 90 6.49 0.58 -1.71
CA GLN A 90 7.84 0.03 -1.69
C GLN A 90 8.26 -0.20 -3.14
N THR A 91 9.35 0.41 -3.55
CA THR A 91 9.94 0.22 -4.87
C THR A 91 11.20 -0.62 -4.72
N SER A 92 11.48 -1.46 -5.71
CA SER A 92 12.74 -2.18 -5.83
C SER A 92 13.30 -1.92 -7.21
N THR A 93 14.60 -1.62 -7.29
CA THR A 93 15.28 -1.49 -8.58
C THR A 93 15.56 -2.90 -9.08
N ILE A 94 14.87 -3.31 -10.15
CA ILE A 94 15.18 -4.57 -10.83
C ILE A 94 16.38 -4.30 -11.75
N PRO A 95 17.54 -4.93 -11.54
CA PRO A 95 18.68 -4.76 -12.42
C PRO A 95 18.32 -5.22 -13.85
N PRO A 96 18.90 -4.61 -14.90
CA PRO A 96 18.65 -5.01 -16.28
C PRO A 96 18.94 -6.50 -16.48
N ILE A 97 18.09 -7.19 -17.24
CA ILE A 97 18.32 -8.60 -17.59
C ILE A 97 19.57 -8.67 -18.46
N THR A 98 20.67 -9.20 -17.93
CA THR A 98 21.86 -9.51 -18.71
C THR A 98 21.60 -10.78 -19.51
N ILE A 99 21.26 -10.63 -20.79
CA ILE A 99 21.21 -11.75 -21.72
C ILE A 99 22.67 -12.12 -22.02
N LYS A 100 23.16 -13.25 -21.48
CA LYS A 100 24.46 -13.79 -21.90
C LYS A 100 24.32 -14.31 -23.35
N PRO A 101 25.29 -14.02 -24.23
CA PRO A 101 25.29 -14.49 -25.62
C PRO A 101 25.35 -16.01 -25.71
#